data_AF-A0A4Q5QK21-F1
#
_entry.id   AF-A0A4Q5QK21-F1
#
_cell.length_a   1.000
_cell.length_b   1.000
_cell.length_c   1.000
_cell.angle_alpha   90.00
_cell.angle_beta   90.00
_cell.angle_gamma   90.00
#
_symmetry.space_group_name_H-M   'P 1'
#
loop_
_entity.id
_entity.type
_entity.pdbx_description
1 polymer ?
#
loop_
_entity_poly.entity_id
_entity_poly.type
_entity_poly.pdbx_seq_one_letter_code
_entity_poly.pdbx_strand_id
1 'polypeptide(L)'
;MKQLELITLPELNEIRRLWVIEKHEMEDSLPGIYEQATGEPFPGPPVDDAMPLSASDMKVLKDMCEDDTLHYELTRELLDVVRQQRGFARRAGLFKSLEDTLRRGSHDSAEAAEALALSRRDALEGQRAQ
;
A
#
# COMPACT_ATOMS: atom_id res chain seq x y z
N MET A 1 29.15 -14.54 -27.69
CA MET A 1 27.75 -14.62 -27.20
C MET A 1 27.09 -13.30 -27.56
N LYS A 2 25.95 -13.31 -28.27
CA LYS A 2 25.20 -12.06 -28.52
C LYS A 2 24.61 -11.61 -27.19
N GLN A 3 24.85 -10.36 -26.81
CA GLN A 3 24.10 -9.72 -25.74
C GLN A 3 22.65 -9.63 -26.21
N LEU A 4 21.78 -10.45 -25.62
CA LEU A 4 20.35 -10.38 -25.87
C LEU A 4 19.78 -9.32 -24.93
N GLU A 5 19.24 -8.25 -25.49
CA GLU A 5 18.43 -7.29 -24.75
C GLU A 5 17.09 -7.96 -24.42
N LEU A 6 16.84 -8.25 -23.14
CA LEU A 6 15.62 -8.94 -22.70
C LEU A 6 14.42 -8.00 -22.66
N ILE A 7 14.65 -6.78 -22.17
CA ILE A 7 13.66 -5.71 -22.03
C ILE A 7 14.36 -4.41 -22.35
N THR A 8 13.76 -3.63 -23.25
CA THR A 8 14.23 -2.31 -23.66
C THR A 8 13.81 -1.22 -22.66
N LEU A 9 14.49 -0.08 -22.67
CA LEU A 9 14.12 1.06 -21.80
C LEU A 9 12.67 1.56 -22.01
N PRO A 10 12.12 1.65 -23.24
CA PRO A 10 10.72 1.96 -23.44
C PRO A 10 9.76 0.94 -22.80
N GLU A 11 10.08 -0.35 -22.88
CA GLU A 11 9.28 -1.40 -22.25
C GLU A 11 9.32 -1.31 -20.72
N LEU A 12 10.48 -1.00 -20.13
CA LEU A 12 10.58 -0.73 -18.69
C LEU A 12 9.71 0.46 -18.28
N ASN A 13 9.68 1.53 -19.07
CA ASN A 13 8.83 2.69 -18.78
C ASN A 13 7.34 2.34 -18.86
N GLU A 14 6.92 1.52 -19.81
CA GLU A 14 5.53 1.03 -19.87
C GLU A 14 5.19 0.11 -18.70
N ILE A 15 6.10 -0.77 -18.28
CA ILE A 15 5.93 -1.59 -17.06
C ILE A 15 5.72 -0.67 -15.85
N ARG A 16 6.56 0.35 -15.69
CA ARG A 16 6.45 1.36 -14.61
C ARG A 16 5.09 2.05 -14.65
N ARG A 17 4.65 2.52 -15.82
CA ARG A 17 3.35 3.17 -16.01
C ARG A 17 2.20 2.25 -15.60
N LEU A 18 2.23 1.00 -16.04
CA LEU A 18 1.22 0.00 -15.69
C LEU A 18 1.17 -0.24 -14.17
N TRP A 19 2.32 -0.37 -13.53
CA TRP A 19 2.37 -0.61 -12.08
C TRP A 19 1.84 0.60 -11.30
N VAL A 20 2.40 1.78 -11.56
CA VAL A 20 2.08 3.01 -10.84
C VAL A 20 0.64 3.47 -11.08
N ILE A 21 0.21 3.50 -12.34
CA ILE A 21 -1.06 4.14 -12.74
C ILE A 21 -2.19 3.12 -12.70
N GLU A 22 -2.03 1.99 -13.38
CA GLU A 22 -3.13 1.04 -13.56
C GLU A 22 -3.26 0.06 -12.38
N LYS A 23 -2.15 -0.37 -11.81
CA LYS A 23 -2.15 -1.25 -10.63
C LYS A 23 -2.07 -0.49 -9.31
N HIS A 24 -2.05 0.84 -9.37
CA HIS A 24 -1.99 1.71 -8.20
C HIS A 24 -0.82 1.39 -7.25
N GLU A 25 0.35 1.07 -7.81
CA GLU A 25 1.53 0.83 -6.98
C GLU A 25 1.81 2.06 -6.10
N MET A 26 1.91 1.79 -4.80
CA MET A 26 2.11 2.82 -3.79
C MET A 26 3.48 3.48 -3.91
N GLU A 27 4.50 2.64 -4.05
CA GLU A 27 5.90 3.00 -4.13
C GLU A 27 6.38 2.69 -5.53
N ASP A 28 7.07 3.62 -6.16
CA ASP A 28 7.70 3.35 -7.45
C ASP A 28 8.90 2.42 -7.24
N SER A 29 8.67 1.12 -7.35
CA SER A 29 9.69 0.12 -7.05
C SER A 29 10.67 -0.11 -8.22
N LEU A 30 10.25 0.23 -9.45
CA LEU A 30 10.99 -0.09 -10.66
C LEU A 30 12.40 0.54 -10.71
N PRO A 31 12.61 1.82 -10.35
CA PRO A 31 13.96 2.40 -10.30
C PRO A 31 14.91 1.63 -9.39
N GLY A 32 14.43 1.21 -8.22
CA GLY A 32 15.24 0.43 -7.26
C GLY A 32 15.55 -0.98 -7.77
N ILE A 33 14.58 -1.65 -8.39
CA ILE A 33 14.79 -2.98 -9.01
C ILE A 33 15.80 -2.88 -10.16
N TYR A 34 15.70 -1.85 -10.99
CA TYR A 34 16.62 -1.62 -12.10
C TYR A 34 18.06 -1.43 -11.60
N GLU A 35 18.26 -0.58 -10.59
CA GLU A 35 19.58 -0.36 -10.01
C GLU A 35 20.16 -1.63 -9.37
N GLN A 36 19.34 -2.41 -8.65
CA GLN A 36 19.78 -3.69 -8.08
C GLN A 36 20.17 -4.72 -9.15
N ALA A 37 19.45 -4.77 -10.28
CA ALA A 37 19.69 -5.75 -11.33
C ALA A 37 20.84 -5.35 -12.28
N THR A 38 21.05 -4.05 -12.50
CA THR A 38 22.00 -3.53 -13.50
C THR A 38 23.25 -2.89 -12.89
N GLY A 39 23.16 -2.42 -11.64
CA GLY A 39 24.19 -1.60 -10.98
C GLY A 39 24.18 -0.12 -11.38
N GLU A 40 23.28 0.29 -12.28
CA GLU A 40 23.19 1.66 -12.80
C GLU A 40 21.86 2.31 -12.38
N PRO A 41 21.81 3.63 -12.14
CA PRO A 41 20.57 4.31 -11.82
C PRO A 41 19.61 4.27 -13.00
N PHE A 42 18.31 4.13 -12.72
CA PHE A 42 17.29 4.09 -13.76
C PHE A 42 17.26 5.40 -14.57
N PRO A 43 17.49 5.35 -15.91
CA PRO A 43 17.65 6.56 -16.73
C PRO A 43 16.32 7.17 -17.19
N GLY A 44 15.19 6.64 -16.75
CA GLY A 44 13.87 7.14 -17.15
C GLY A 44 13.51 8.48 -16.49
N PRO A 45 12.51 9.19 -17.04
CA PRO A 45 12.04 10.44 -16.46
C PRO A 45 11.55 10.20 -15.02
N PRO A 46 11.58 11.19 -14.13
CA PRO A 46 10.84 11.11 -12.89
C PRO A 46 9.37 10.81 -13.22
N VAL A 47 8.71 9.96 -12.42
CA VAL A 47 7.24 9.93 -12.49
C VAL A 47 6.76 11.32 -12.10
N ASP A 48 5.73 11.79 -12.81
CA ASP A 48 5.00 13.03 -12.54
C ASP A 48 4.96 13.35 -11.03
N ASP A 49 5.23 14.60 -10.64
CA ASP A 49 5.30 15.09 -9.24
C ASP A 49 4.03 14.75 -8.41
N ALA A 50 2.98 14.27 -9.06
CA ALA A 50 1.74 13.80 -8.47
C ALA A 50 1.85 12.41 -7.78
N MET A 51 2.96 11.69 -7.91
CA MET A 51 3.16 10.40 -7.22
C MET A 51 3.76 10.62 -5.82
N PRO A 52 3.14 10.08 -4.74
CA PRO A 52 3.07 10.83 -3.48
C PRO A 52 3.96 10.33 -2.34
N LEU A 53 4.56 9.14 -2.46
CA LEU A 53 5.40 8.54 -1.42
C LEU A 53 6.57 7.77 -2.06
N SER A 54 7.78 8.27 -1.81
CA SER A 54 9.05 7.66 -2.21
C SER A 54 9.44 6.51 -1.26
N ALA A 55 10.41 5.69 -1.68
CA ALA A 55 11.01 4.69 -0.79
C ALA A 55 11.61 5.33 0.47
N SER A 56 12.13 6.57 0.39
CA SER A 56 12.57 7.32 1.56
C SER A 56 11.43 7.70 2.51
N ASP A 57 10.26 8.07 1.98
CA ASP A 57 9.09 8.39 2.83
C ASP A 57 8.60 7.15 3.57
N MET A 58 8.64 5.99 2.91
CA MET A 58 8.26 4.72 3.52
C MET A 58 9.28 4.21 4.53
N LYS A 59 10.56 4.53 4.34
CA LYS A 59 11.57 4.32 5.37
C LYS A 59 11.30 5.18 6.60
N VAL A 60 10.97 6.46 6.43
CA VAL A 60 10.59 7.34 7.55
C VAL A 60 9.37 6.78 8.27
N LEU A 61 8.35 6.33 7.53
CA LEU A 61 7.17 5.71 8.11
C LEU A 61 7.54 4.48 8.94
N LYS A 62 8.41 3.62 8.42
CA LYS A 62 8.89 2.43 9.12
C LYS A 62 9.68 2.78 10.37
N ASP A 63 10.58 3.74 10.29
CA ASP A 63 11.41 4.20 11.42
C ASP A 63 10.52 4.78 12.54
N MET A 64 9.41 5.44 12.21
CA MET A 64 8.42 5.92 13.20
C MET A 64 7.61 4.82 13.86
N CYS A 65 7.45 3.67 13.21
CA CYS A 65 6.71 2.51 13.75
C CYS A 65 7.62 1.56 14.55
N GLU A 66 8.94 1.77 14.53
CA GLU A 66 9.92 0.93 15.20
C GLU A 66 9.72 -0.57 14.84
N ASP A 67 9.53 -1.43 15.85
CA ASP A 67 9.28 -2.86 15.70
C ASP A 67 7.78 -3.21 15.52
N ASP A 68 6.89 -2.22 15.59
CA ASP A 68 5.44 -2.40 15.40
C ASP A 68 5.11 -2.51 13.90
N THR A 69 5.29 -3.74 13.39
CA THR A 69 5.02 -4.08 11.99
C THR A 69 3.54 -3.90 11.64
N LEU A 70 2.64 -4.17 12.58
CA LEU A 70 1.20 -4.03 12.37
C LEU A 70 0.82 -2.55 12.19
N HIS A 71 1.37 -1.67 13.03
CA HIS A 71 1.17 -0.23 12.91
C HIS A 71 1.73 0.30 11.58
N TYR A 72 2.89 -0.19 11.14
CA TYR A 72 3.46 0.16 9.85
C TYR A 72 2.54 -0.27 8.69
N GLU A 73 2.08 -1.51 8.68
CA GLU A 73 1.20 -2.06 7.64
C GLU A 73 -0.16 -1.34 7.61
N LEU A 74 -0.77 -1.14 8.77
CA LEU A 74 -2.03 -0.39 8.88
C LEU A 74 -1.87 1.04 8.35
N THR A 75 -0.82 1.75 8.77
CA THR A 75 -0.61 3.14 8.35
C THR A 75 -0.36 3.23 6.84
N ARG A 76 0.41 2.28 6.30
CA ARG A 76 0.61 2.14 4.85
C ARG A 76 -0.72 1.93 4.11
N GLU A 77 -1.56 0.99 4.56
CA GLU A 77 -2.87 0.76 3.94
C GLU A 77 -3.79 2.00 4.01
N LEU A 78 -3.80 2.71 5.14
CA LEU A 78 -4.60 3.93 5.29
C LEU A 78 -4.16 5.04 4.32
N LEU A 79 -2.84 5.20 4.12
CA LEU A 79 -2.30 6.14 3.14
C LEU A 79 -2.77 5.80 1.72
N ASP A 80 -2.84 4.52 1.38
CA ASP A 80 -3.34 4.06 0.07
C ASP A 80 -4.82 4.39 -0.12
N VAL A 81 -5.66 4.06 0.85
CA VAL A 81 -7.12 4.33 0.80
C VAL A 81 -7.39 5.82 0.61
N VAL A 82 -6.67 6.69 1.33
CA VAL A 82 -6.80 8.15 1.18
C VAL A 82 -6.32 8.63 -0.19
N ARG A 83 -5.22 8.05 -0.70
CA ARG A 83 -4.66 8.41 -2.02
C ARG A 83 -5.64 8.07 -3.14
N GLN A 84 -6.21 6.86 -3.14
CA GLN A 84 -7.17 6.43 -4.15
C GLN A 84 -8.39 7.36 -4.23
N GLN A 85 -8.74 8.04 -3.13
CA GLN A 85 -9.86 8.99 -3.09
C GLN A 85 -9.55 10.38 -3.69
N ARG A 86 -8.27 10.74 -3.92
CA ARG A 86 -7.88 12.07 -4.44
C ARG A 86 -8.44 12.38 -5.84
N GLY A 87 -8.86 11.35 -6.60
CA GLY A 87 -9.48 11.51 -7.92
C GLY A 87 -11.02 11.55 -7.92
N PHE A 88 -11.68 11.31 -6.78
CA PHE A 88 -13.14 11.21 -6.73
C PHE A 88 -13.77 12.51 -6.22
N ALA A 89 -14.68 13.09 -7.01
CA ALA A 89 -15.44 14.29 -6.62
C ALA A 89 -16.37 14.06 -5.41
N ARG A 90 -16.67 12.80 -5.06
CA ARG A 90 -17.53 12.41 -3.95
C ARG A 90 -16.81 11.39 -3.06
N ARG A 91 -16.69 11.69 -1.77
CA ARG A 91 -16.11 10.80 -0.73
C ARG A 91 -17.07 9.68 -0.30
N ALA A 92 -18.00 9.29 -1.15
CA ALA A 92 -18.96 8.24 -0.82
C ALA A 92 -18.23 6.90 -0.70
N GLY A 93 -18.35 6.22 0.44
CA GLY A 93 -17.66 4.96 0.70
C GLY A 93 -16.28 5.08 1.36
N LEU A 94 -15.64 6.27 1.37
CA LEU A 94 -14.34 6.47 2.02
C LEU A 94 -14.37 6.10 3.51
N PHE A 95 -15.38 6.57 4.26
CA PHE A 95 -15.50 6.25 5.68
C PHE A 95 -15.62 4.75 5.93
N LYS A 96 -16.31 4.03 5.05
CA LYS A 96 -16.42 2.58 5.13
C LYS A 96 -15.08 1.90 4.84
N SER A 97 -14.37 2.31 3.79
CA SER A 97 -13.04 1.80 3.46
C SER A 97 -12.01 2.05 4.57
N LEU A 98 -12.06 3.22 5.21
CA LEU A 98 -11.23 3.54 6.37
C LEU A 98 -11.58 2.66 7.57
N GLU A 99 -12.87 2.49 7.86
CA GLU A 99 -13.33 1.65 8.97
C GLU A 99 -12.92 0.18 8.76
N ASP A 100 -13.09 -0.34 7.55
CA ASP A 100 -12.70 -1.72 7.20
C ASP A 100 -11.17 -1.91 7.31
N THR A 101 -10.38 -0.90 6.96
CA THR A 101 -8.92 -0.93 7.08
C THR A 101 -8.46 -0.88 8.55
N LEU A 102 -9.05 0.02 9.34
CA LEU A 102 -8.81 0.08 10.78
C LEU A 102 -9.19 -1.22 11.49
N ARG A 103 -10.30 -1.86 11.09
CA ARG A 103 -10.70 -3.17 11.63
C ARG A 103 -9.67 -4.25 11.32
N ARG A 104 -9.18 -4.31 10.08
CA ARG A 104 -8.17 -5.30 9.65
C ARG A 104 -6.86 -5.13 10.42
N GLY A 105 -6.40 -3.90 10.62
CA GLY A 105 -5.18 -3.61 11.39
C GLY A 105 -5.37 -3.49 12.91
N SER A 106 -6.53 -3.84 13.47
CA SER A 106 -6.79 -3.75 14.92
C SER A 106 -6.49 -5.04 15.69
N HIS A 107 -5.89 -6.03 15.04
CA HIS A 107 -5.70 -7.36 15.60
C HIS A 107 -4.23 -7.78 15.54
N ASP A 108 -3.59 -7.70 16.71
CA ASP A 108 -2.19 -8.09 16.90
C ASP A 108 -1.96 -9.61 16.75
N SER A 109 -3.03 -10.41 16.79
CA SER A 109 -2.97 -11.86 16.56
C SER A 109 -4.30 -12.44 16.07
N ALA A 110 -4.26 -13.66 15.52
CA ALA A 110 -5.46 -14.40 15.11
C ALA A 110 -6.40 -14.62 16.31
N GLU A 111 -5.84 -14.86 17.50
CA GLU A 111 -6.59 -15.00 18.74
C GLU A 111 -7.26 -13.69 19.16
N ALA A 112 -6.60 -12.54 18.97
CA ALA A 112 -7.18 -11.23 19.26
C ALA A 112 -8.36 -10.91 18.32
N ALA A 113 -8.24 -11.28 17.04
CA ALA A 113 -9.33 -11.16 16.06
C ALA A 113 -10.51 -12.07 16.42
N GLU A 114 -10.24 -13.32 16.81
CA GLU A 114 -11.27 -14.29 17.22
C GLU A 114 -12.01 -13.85 18.49
N ALA A 115 -11.28 -13.38 19.50
CA ALA A 115 -11.86 -12.89 20.75
C ALA A 115 -12.81 -11.70 20.51
N LEU A 116 -12.44 -10.75 19.64
CA LEU A 116 -13.32 -9.64 19.30
C LEU A 116 -14.56 -10.10 18.51
N ALA A 117 -14.39 -11.05 17.58
CA ALA A 117 -15.50 -11.60 16.80
C ALA A 117 -16.52 -12.31 17.70
N LEU A 118 -16.06 -13.10 18.66
CA LEU A 118 -16.89 -13.76 19.68
C LEU A 118 -17.61 -12.74 20.56
N SER A 119 -16.89 -11.75 21.09
CA SER A 119 -17.47 -10.68 21.92
C SER A 119 -18.56 -9.89 21.18
N ARG A 120 -18.37 -9.61 19.88
CA ARG A 120 -19.38 -8.97 19.03
C ARG A 120 -20.62 -9.84 18.80
N ARG A 121 -20.45 -11.14 18.57
CA ARG A 121 -21.57 -12.08 18.42
C ARG A 121 -22.41 -12.08 19.69
N ASP A 122 -21.76 -12.22 20.84
CA ASP A 122 -22.43 -12.30 22.13
C ASP A 122 -23.16 -10.97 22.47
N ALA A 123 -22.58 -9.81 22.10
CA ALA A 123 -23.24 -8.51 22.24
C ALA A 123 -24.46 -8.34 21.32
N LEU A 124 -24.42 -8.86 20.09
CA LEU A 124 -25.53 -8.84 19.14
C LEU A 124 -26.65 -9.82 19.53
N GLU A 125 -26.30 -10.98 20.08
CA GLU A 125 -27.26 -11.96 20.61
C GLU A 125 -27.92 -11.44 21.89
N GLY A 126 -27.18 -10.76 22.77
CA GLY A 126 -27.71 -10.11 23.96
C GLY A 126 -28.69 -8.97 23.66
N GLN A 127 -28.48 -8.22 22.56
CA GLN A 127 -29.42 -7.20 22.09
C GLN A 127 -30.67 -7.77 21.42
N ARG A 128 -30.59 -8.98 20.85
CA ARG A 128 -31.74 -9.68 20.25
C ARG A 128 -32.60 -10.42 21.28
N ALA A 129 -32.06 -10.68 22.47
CA ALA A 129 -32.76 -11.35 23.56
C ALA A 129 -33.48 -10.38 24.53
N GLN A 130 -33.38 -9.06 24.30
CA GLN A 130 -34.15 -8.00 24.96
C GLN A 130 -35.25 -7.48 24.03
#